data_AF-A0A8G1ULK9-F1
#
_entry.id   AF-A0A8G1ULK9-F1
#
_cell.length_a   1.000
_cell.length_b   1.000
_cell.length_c   1.000
_cell.angle_alpha   90.00
_cell.angle_beta   90.00
_cell.angle_gamma   90.00
#
_symmetry.space_group_name_H-M   'P 1'
#
loop_
_entity.id
_entity.type
_entity.pdbx_description
1 polymer ?
#
loop_
_entity_poly.entity_id
_entity_poly.type
_entity_poly.pdbx_seq_one_letter_code
_entity_poly.pdbx_strand_id
1 'polypeptide(L)'
;MRRRRYRLPLLTVGGLLAPLPAVSLPARSAHAAEPTAVFHKDQDRGSGYGGGYTITNAGSAAINGWTLEFDLPANHTLGSLWNAAYTAAASHVTVKNPGWQPRVAPGASYDSGFNVAYSGPFAELRNCKLNGKPCDGSGGDDQAPTAPTNVTATQSGSGRAAVSWTASTDDVRVAGYDVYEGAAKVSTVTGDGTAVTIGGLADGRHAFTVVAFDTSANRSAASVPATLRTGKVNPQTGLTIGYFTQWSVYARGYSVKKLDTSGSAAKLDHLNYAFANVHPSTKQCFLTDKAAGNDSDPNAGDGAGDAWADFGRGWDAGTSVAGTTDTWDQKLAGDFNQLKQLKQLKAKYPNLKVQIPLGGWPYSKWFSDAAATDASRKALVSSCIDLYLKGDLPVIDGRGGAGSAAGIFDGIDLDWEWPNSEGHLGNVLRPADKANYTLLAQEFPRRLDARGATTGKHYTLSAFLPADPAKIIAGIDIPGLFGAFDFATVQGYDYHGAGRRPPTSSPRWRSPRATRPPRTGGSARSSPSTRTSTAAPRSPS
;
A
#
# COMPACT_ATOMS: atom_id res chain seq x y z
N MET A 1 41.58 59.03 -47.20
CA MET A 1 41.50 57.99 -46.15
C MET A 1 41.60 56.62 -46.81
N ARG A 2 42.69 55.88 -46.56
CA ARG A 2 43.09 54.67 -47.31
C ARG A 2 42.44 53.40 -46.76
N ARG A 3 41.85 52.60 -47.66
CA ARG A 3 41.29 51.26 -47.44
C ARG A 3 42.37 50.25 -47.01
N ARG A 4 42.09 49.39 -46.03
CA ARG A 4 42.84 48.14 -45.80
C ARG A 4 41.88 46.95 -45.66
N ARG A 5 42.21 45.91 -46.42
CA ARG A 5 41.54 44.60 -46.50
C ARG A 5 41.97 43.74 -45.30
N TYR A 6 41.04 43.03 -44.66
CA TYR A 6 41.33 41.99 -43.69
C TYR A 6 41.30 40.61 -44.38
N ARG A 7 42.35 39.80 -44.18
CA ARG A 7 42.42 38.37 -44.51
C ARG A 7 42.26 37.58 -43.21
N LEU A 8 41.37 36.59 -43.21
CA LEU A 8 41.20 35.58 -42.16
C LEU A 8 42.36 34.58 -42.17
N PRO A 9 42.83 34.06 -41.02
CA PRO A 9 43.48 32.77 -40.94
C PRO A 9 42.52 31.69 -40.43
N LEU A 10 42.53 30.54 -41.11
CA LEU A 10 41.97 29.26 -40.64
C LEU A 10 42.82 28.74 -39.46
N LEU A 11 42.15 28.25 -38.41
CA LEU A 11 42.75 27.45 -37.34
C LEU A 11 42.09 26.07 -37.35
N THR A 12 42.90 25.05 -37.65
CA THR A 12 42.57 23.63 -37.60
C THR A 12 42.57 23.15 -36.15
N VAL A 13 41.47 22.56 -35.70
CA VAL A 13 41.36 21.88 -34.39
C VAL A 13 41.54 20.37 -34.61
N GLY A 14 42.63 19.81 -34.09
CA GLY A 14 42.85 18.37 -34.01
C GLY A 14 42.06 17.77 -32.85
N GLY A 15 41.19 16.80 -33.14
CA GLY A 15 40.46 16.04 -32.14
C GLY A 15 41.30 14.87 -31.60
N LEU A 16 41.56 14.88 -30.29
CA LEU A 16 42.01 13.70 -29.56
C LEU A 16 40.79 12.84 -29.18
N LEU A 17 40.70 11.62 -29.72
CA LEU A 17 39.83 10.56 -29.22
C LEU A 17 40.57 9.79 -28.14
N ALA A 18 40.06 9.81 -26.90
CA ALA A 18 40.49 8.90 -25.84
C ALA A 18 39.62 7.63 -25.87
N PRO A 19 40.19 6.41 -25.73
CA PRO A 19 39.41 5.18 -25.65
C PRO A 19 38.82 5.01 -24.24
N LEU A 20 37.52 4.71 -24.17
CA LEU A 20 36.85 4.23 -22.96
C LEU A 20 37.31 2.79 -22.64
N PRO A 21 37.64 2.43 -21.39
CA PRO A 21 37.90 1.05 -21.04
C PRO A 21 36.58 0.25 -21.08
N ALA A 22 36.60 -0.87 -21.79
CA ALA A 22 35.51 -1.84 -21.80
C ALA A 22 35.37 -2.46 -20.39
N VAL A 23 34.20 -2.29 -19.79
CA VAL A 23 33.82 -3.02 -18.58
C VAL A 23 33.55 -4.46 -19.00
N SER A 24 34.47 -5.37 -18.69
CA SER A 24 34.23 -6.81 -18.82
C SER A 24 33.22 -7.24 -17.76
N LEU A 25 32.00 -7.55 -18.18
CA LEU A 25 31.08 -8.32 -17.35
C LEU A 25 31.72 -9.69 -17.09
N PRO A 26 31.73 -10.21 -15.85
CA PRO A 26 32.21 -11.56 -15.60
C PRO A 26 31.32 -12.53 -16.37
N ALA A 27 31.93 -13.36 -17.21
CA ALA A 27 31.25 -14.49 -17.81
C ALA A 27 30.71 -15.37 -16.68
N ARG A 28 29.41 -15.67 -16.70
CA ARG A 28 28.83 -16.69 -15.82
C ARG A 28 29.56 -18.00 -16.12
N SER A 29 30.08 -18.63 -15.08
CA SER A 29 30.57 -20.00 -15.15
C SER A 29 29.43 -20.89 -15.66
N ALA A 30 29.59 -21.46 -16.85
CA ALA A 30 28.74 -22.55 -17.28
C ALA A 30 29.06 -23.76 -16.38
N HIS A 31 28.22 -24.04 -15.40
CA HIS A 31 28.32 -25.27 -14.62
C HIS A 31 28.21 -26.46 -15.57
N ALA A 32 29.11 -27.44 -15.43
CA ALA A 32 29.01 -28.69 -16.17
C ALA A 32 27.68 -29.35 -15.83
N ALA A 33 26.93 -29.80 -16.85
CA ALA A 33 25.67 -30.49 -16.62
C ALA A 33 25.93 -31.77 -15.80
N GLU A 34 25.31 -31.85 -14.62
CA GLU A 34 25.45 -32.97 -13.70
C GLU A 34 24.52 -34.14 -14.11
N PRO A 35 24.88 -35.38 -13.78
CA PRO A 35 23.98 -36.52 -13.96
C PRO A 35 22.67 -36.36 -13.18
N THR A 36 21.56 -36.79 -13.77
CA THR A 36 20.24 -36.82 -13.12
C THR A 36 19.72 -38.25 -13.03
N ALA A 37 18.75 -38.49 -12.14
CA ALA A 37 17.95 -39.70 -12.04
C ALA A 37 16.47 -39.32 -11.88
N VAL A 38 15.66 -39.58 -12.89
CA VAL A 38 14.24 -39.17 -12.88
C VAL A 38 13.35 -40.37 -12.56
N PHE A 39 12.51 -40.23 -11.53
CA PHE A 39 11.50 -41.24 -11.21
C PHE A 39 10.41 -41.26 -12.27
N HIS A 40 10.03 -42.45 -12.71
CA HIS A 40 8.87 -42.67 -13.56
C HIS A 40 7.97 -43.76 -12.95
N LYS A 41 6.65 -43.58 -13.08
CA LYS A 41 5.65 -44.56 -12.70
C LYS A 41 4.97 -45.07 -13.97
N ASP A 42 5.18 -46.33 -14.29
CA ASP A 42 4.72 -46.92 -15.55
C ASP A 42 3.31 -47.50 -15.43
N GLN A 43 3.00 -48.10 -14.28
CA GLN A 43 1.72 -48.75 -14.02
C GLN A 43 1.32 -48.60 -12.55
N ASP A 44 0.05 -48.33 -12.28
CA ASP A 44 -0.50 -48.27 -10.92
C ASP A 44 -1.80 -49.08 -10.85
N ARG A 45 -1.90 -49.97 -9.85
CA ARG A 45 -3.04 -50.87 -9.64
C ARG A 45 -3.80 -50.56 -8.34
N GLY A 46 -3.53 -49.42 -7.69
CA GLY A 46 -4.22 -48.95 -6.50
C GLY A 46 -3.75 -49.59 -5.17
N SER A 47 -3.15 -50.78 -5.22
CA SER A 47 -2.48 -51.45 -4.08
C SER A 47 -0.98 -51.68 -4.30
N GLY A 48 -0.45 -51.14 -5.40
CA GLY A 48 0.94 -51.27 -5.81
C GLY A 48 1.17 -50.71 -7.21
N TYR A 49 2.41 -50.34 -7.51
CA TYR A 49 2.81 -49.78 -8.78
C TYR A 49 4.12 -50.39 -9.29
N GLY A 50 4.27 -50.38 -10.61
CA GLY A 50 5.55 -50.59 -11.30
C GLY A 50 6.11 -49.24 -11.74
N GLY A 51 7.39 -49.02 -11.51
CA GLY A 51 8.07 -47.77 -11.88
C GLY A 51 9.58 -47.94 -11.80
N GLY A 52 10.33 -46.85 -11.94
CA GLY A 52 11.77 -46.91 -12.02
C GLY A 52 12.44 -45.55 -11.95
N TYR A 53 13.77 -45.57 -12.08
CA TYR A 53 14.58 -44.37 -12.28
C TYR A 53 15.33 -44.47 -13.59
N THR A 54 15.27 -43.39 -14.37
CA THR A 54 16.09 -43.16 -15.55
C THR A 54 17.27 -42.27 -15.17
N ILE A 55 18.47 -42.86 -15.10
CA ILE A 55 19.71 -42.13 -14.87
C ILE A 55 20.18 -41.55 -16.21
N THR A 56 20.33 -40.24 -16.31
CA THR A 56 20.82 -39.56 -17.53
C THR A 56 22.18 -38.92 -17.27
N ASN A 57 23.18 -39.24 -18.08
CA ASN A 57 24.48 -38.57 -18.02
C ASN A 57 24.50 -37.37 -18.97
N ALA A 58 24.15 -36.18 -18.47
CA ALA A 58 24.23 -34.94 -19.25
C ALA A 58 25.66 -34.36 -19.32
N GLY A 59 26.61 -34.91 -18.57
CA GLY A 59 27.98 -34.43 -18.47
C GLY A 59 28.88 -34.90 -19.61
N SER A 60 30.10 -34.33 -19.67
CA SER A 60 31.11 -34.65 -20.69
C SER A 60 32.00 -35.86 -20.35
N ALA A 61 31.91 -36.38 -19.12
CA ALA A 61 32.66 -37.55 -18.64
C ALA A 61 31.72 -38.75 -18.44
N ALA A 62 32.23 -39.97 -18.67
CA ALA A 62 31.44 -41.18 -18.41
C ALA A 62 31.29 -41.44 -16.91
N ILE A 63 30.10 -41.87 -16.49
CA ILE A 63 29.85 -42.36 -15.13
C ILE A 63 30.36 -43.80 -15.07
N ASN A 64 31.36 -44.07 -14.23
CA ASN A 64 31.95 -45.40 -14.06
C ASN A 64 31.59 -45.92 -12.66
N GLY A 65 30.47 -46.64 -12.58
CA GLY A 65 29.82 -47.02 -11.34
C GLY A 65 28.84 -45.96 -10.86
N TRP A 66 27.68 -46.39 -10.38
CA TRP A 66 26.67 -45.50 -9.81
C TRP A 66 25.94 -46.16 -8.66
N THR A 67 25.58 -45.34 -7.67
CA THR A 67 24.74 -45.69 -6.53
C THR A 67 23.56 -44.73 -6.52
N LEU A 68 22.35 -45.26 -6.53
CA LEU A 68 21.10 -44.53 -6.40
C LEU A 68 20.48 -44.88 -5.04
N GLU A 69 20.09 -43.89 -4.26
CA GLU A 69 19.48 -44.05 -2.94
C GLU A 69 18.14 -43.34 -2.94
N PHE A 70 17.11 -43.91 -2.30
CA PHE A 70 15.83 -43.26 -2.08
C PHE A 70 15.08 -43.90 -0.90
N ASP A 71 14.12 -43.16 -0.35
CA ASP A 71 13.26 -43.60 0.74
C ASP A 71 11.84 -43.88 0.25
N LEU A 72 11.34 -45.06 0.59
CA LEU A 72 9.94 -45.43 0.50
C LEU A 72 9.13 -44.73 1.60
N PRO A 73 7.93 -44.21 1.30
CA PRO A 73 7.01 -43.77 2.35
C PRO A 73 6.65 -44.92 3.31
N ALA A 74 6.26 -44.60 4.54
CA ALA A 74 6.02 -45.60 5.59
C ALA A 74 4.97 -46.68 5.24
N ASN A 75 4.04 -46.38 4.33
CA ASN A 75 3.01 -47.27 3.83
C ASN A 75 3.39 -48.02 2.54
N HIS A 76 4.67 -47.99 2.13
CA HIS A 76 5.17 -48.62 0.92
C HIS A 76 6.17 -49.74 1.25
N THR A 77 6.23 -50.77 0.41
CA THR A 77 7.18 -51.89 0.56
C THR A 77 7.71 -52.30 -0.80
N LEU A 78 9.04 -52.36 -0.95
CA LEU A 78 9.69 -52.80 -2.17
C LEU A 78 9.42 -54.31 -2.38
N GLY A 79 8.92 -54.68 -3.55
CA GLY A 79 8.69 -56.08 -3.92
C GLY A 79 9.89 -56.68 -4.67
N SER A 80 10.18 -56.15 -5.85
CA SER A 80 11.24 -56.65 -6.75
C SER A 80 11.90 -55.49 -7.47
N LEU A 81 13.19 -55.59 -7.79
CA LEU A 81 13.93 -54.62 -8.59
C LEU A 81 14.76 -55.36 -9.65
N TRP A 82 14.80 -54.83 -10.88
CA TRP A 82 15.53 -55.40 -12.02
C TRP A 82 16.45 -54.38 -12.69
N ASN A 83 17.33 -54.87 -13.57
CA ASN A 83 18.40 -54.12 -14.22
C ASN A 83 19.38 -53.43 -13.24
N ALA A 84 19.46 -53.84 -11.98
CA ALA A 84 20.48 -53.37 -11.05
C ALA A 84 20.61 -54.30 -9.84
N ALA A 85 21.67 -54.13 -9.06
CA ALA A 85 21.77 -54.74 -7.74
C ALA A 85 21.13 -53.80 -6.70
N TYR A 86 20.54 -54.32 -5.63
CA TYR A 86 19.98 -53.47 -4.58
C TYR A 86 20.09 -54.09 -3.18
N THR A 87 20.06 -53.21 -2.18
CA THR A 87 19.83 -53.55 -0.77
C THR A 87 18.70 -52.69 -0.25
N ALA A 88 17.80 -53.27 0.55
CA ALA A 88 16.72 -52.54 1.21
C ALA A 88 16.81 -52.75 2.72
N ALA A 89 16.89 -51.65 3.47
CA ALA A 89 16.90 -51.64 4.93
C ALA A 89 15.72 -50.78 5.42
N ALA A 90 14.67 -51.43 5.93
CA ALA A 90 13.40 -50.78 6.25
C ALA A 90 12.85 -49.99 5.04
N SER A 91 12.69 -48.66 5.17
CA SER A 91 12.21 -47.78 4.10
C SER A 91 13.30 -47.31 3.13
N HIS A 92 14.59 -47.50 3.45
CA HIS A 92 15.70 -46.99 2.63
C HIS A 92 16.14 -48.04 1.60
N VAL A 93 16.21 -47.64 0.34
CA VAL A 93 16.63 -48.48 -0.78
C VAL A 93 17.90 -47.91 -1.41
N THR A 94 18.92 -48.75 -1.50
CA THR A 94 20.17 -48.46 -2.21
C THR A 94 20.27 -49.37 -3.42
N VAL A 95 20.38 -48.79 -4.61
CA VAL A 95 20.47 -49.45 -5.91
C VAL A 95 21.84 -49.15 -6.50
N LYS A 96 22.53 -50.17 -7.00
CA LYS A 96 23.87 -50.06 -7.56
C LYS A 96 23.93 -50.67 -8.95
N ASN A 97 24.75 -50.07 -9.80
CA ASN A 97 25.02 -50.57 -11.14
C ASN A 97 25.34 -52.09 -11.15
N PRO A 98 24.83 -52.85 -12.13
CA PRO A 98 25.21 -54.24 -12.27
C PRO A 98 26.67 -54.36 -12.72
N GLY A 99 27.32 -55.47 -12.38
CA GLY A 99 28.71 -55.73 -12.76
C GLY A 99 28.95 -55.81 -14.28
N TRP A 100 27.92 -56.15 -15.05
CA TRP A 100 27.98 -56.28 -16.52
C TRP A 100 27.73 -54.97 -17.28
N GLN A 101 27.23 -53.92 -16.62
CA GLN A 101 27.07 -52.60 -17.24
C GLN A 101 27.30 -51.47 -16.22
N PRO A 102 28.55 -51.25 -15.79
CA PRO A 102 28.87 -50.21 -14.81
C PRO A 102 28.93 -48.80 -15.41
N ARG A 103 28.93 -48.66 -16.74
CA ARG A 103 29.25 -47.42 -17.44
C ARG A 103 28.03 -46.76 -18.08
N VAL A 104 27.81 -45.47 -17.81
CA VAL A 104 26.86 -44.60 -18.53
C VAL A 104 27.66 -43.53 -19.29
N ALA A 105 27.69 -43.63 -20.61
CA ALA A 105 28.45 -42.69 -21.46
C ALA A 105 27.86 -41.27 -21.43
N PRO A 106 28.64 -40.22 -21.75
CA PRO A 106 28.10 -38.88 -22.01
C PRO A 106 26.92 -38.92 -22.97
N GLY A 107 25.81 -38.26 -22.62
CA GLY A 107 24.56 -38.24 -23.37
C GLY A 107 23.72 -39.53 -23.32
N ALA A 108 24.19 -40.58 -22.64
CA ALA A 108 23.46 -41.83 -22.50
C ALA A 108 22.57 -41.85 -21.25
N SER A 109 21.59 -42.76 -21.25
CA SER A 109 20.72 -43.03 -20.11
C SER A 109 20.78 -44.50 -19.68
N TYR A 110 20.38 -44.77 -18.44
CA TYR A 110 20.27 -46.10 -17.86
C TYR A 110 18.98 -46.22 -17.05
N ASP A 111 18.19 -47.26 -17.32
CA ASP A 111 16.91 -47.50 -16.64
C ASP A 111 17.00 -48.68 -15.67
N SER A 112 16.62 -48.41 -14.42
CA SER A 112 16.36 -49.43 -13.41
C SER A 112 14.89 -49.41 -13.02
N GLY A 113 14.26 -50.57 -12.90
CA GLY A 113 12.83 -50.69 -12.61
C GLY A 113 12.55 -51.53 -11.39
N PHE A 114 11.43 -51.28 -10.73
CA PHE A 114 10.97 -51.97 -9.53
C PHE A 114 9.45 -52.01 -9.40
N ASN A 115 8.98 -52.94 -8.58
CA ASN A 115 7.58 -53.02 -8.12
C ASN A 115 7.51 -52.65 -6.64
N VAL A 116 6.53 -51.82 -6.27
CA VAL A 116 6.27 -51.40 -4.90
C VAL A 116 4.82 -51.68 -4.55
N ALA A 117 4.58 -52.36 -3.43
CA ALA A 117 3.25 -52.48 -2.83
C ALA A 117 3.00 -51.29 -1.89
N TYR A 118 1.76 -50.78 -1.82
CA TYR A 118 1.40 -49.75 -0.86
C TYR A 118 -0.07 -49.84 -0.41
N SER A 119 -0.38 -49.22 0.74
CA SER A 119 -1.75 -49.09 1.26
C SER A 119 -2.15 -47.63 1.45
N GLY A 120 -3.38 -47.24 1.08
CA GLY A 120 -3.85 -45.85 1.19
C GLY A 120 -3.53 -45.02 -0.07
N PRO A 121 -3.52 -43.68 0.00
CA PRO A 121 -3.18 -42.86 -1.16
C PRO A 121 -1.71 -43.05 -1.55
N PHE A 122 -1.45 -43.00 -2.85
CA PHE A 122 -0.08 -42.99 -3.40
C PHE A 122 0.70 -41.82 -2.81
N ALA A 123 1.95 -42.07 -2.41
CA ALA A 123 2.89 -41.06 -1.97
C ALA A 123 4.19 -41.23 -2.75
N GLU A 124 4.74 -40.12 -3.23
CA GLU A 124 5.99 -40.15 -4.00
C GLU A 124 7.19 -40.56 -3.13
N LEU A 125 8.17 -41.16 -3.80
CA LEU A 125 9.48 -41.51 -3.22
C LEU A 125 10.23 -40.25 -2.79
N ARG A 126 11.05 -40.37 -1.75
CA ARG A 126 11.73 -39.22 -1.12
C ARG A 126 13.24 -39.40 -1.09
N ASN A 127 13.94 -38.30 -0.83
CA ASN A 127 15.38 -38.29 -0.54
C ASN A 127 16.24 -38.98 -1.61
N CYS A 128 15.86 -38.82 -2.89
CA CYS A 128 16.58 -39.44 -3.99
C CYS A 128 17.99 -38.85 -4.11
N LYS A 129 19.01 -39.71 -4.08
CA LYS A 129 20.41 -39.33 -4.35
C LYS A 129 21.05 -40.23 -5.39
N LEU A 130 21.70 -39.64 -6.38
CA LEU A 130 22.60 -40.30 -7.32
C LEU A 130 24.05 -39.97 -6.95
N ASN A 131 24.84 -40.98 -6.61
CA ASN A 131 26.22 -40.85 -6.15
C ASN A 131 26.38 -39.84 -5.00
N GLY A 132 25.42 -39.84 -4.06
CA GLY A 132 25.39 -38.93 -2.91
C GLY A 132 24.87 -37.52 -3.20
N LYS A 133 24.58 -37.15 -4.46
CA LYS A 133 23.99 -35.85 -4.85
C LYS A 133 22.49 -35.97 -5.15
N PRO A 134 21.68 -34.91 -5.04
CA PRO A 134 20.27 -34.96 -5.42
C PRO A 134 20.04 -35.44 -6.86
N CYS A 135 19.00 -36.24 -7.04
CA CYS A 135 18.72 -36.87 -8.33
C CYS A 135 18.25 -35.91 -9.44
N ASP A 136 17.82 -34.70 -9.13
CA ASP A 136 17.41 -33.72 -10.15
C ASP A 136 18.59 -32.99 -10.82
N GLY A 137 19.83 -33.28 -10.41
CA GLY A 137 21.03 -32.62 -10.91
C GLY A 137 21.22 -31.20 -10.37
N SER A 138 20.37 -30.75 -9.43
CA SER A 138 20.68 -29.61 -8.59
C SER A 138 21.90 -29.99 -7.76
N GLY A 139 22.92 -29.14 -7.71
CA GLY A 139 24.21 -29.45 -7.09
C GLY A 139 24.19 -29.59 -5.57
N GLY A 140 23.05 -29.98 -4.95
CA GLY A 140 22.88 -29.94 -3.50
C GLY A 140 22.63 -28.52 -3.00
N ASP A 141 21.72 -27.79 -3.63
CA ASP A 141 21.32 -26.46 -3.19
C ASP A 141 20.50 -26.55 -1.90
N ASP A 142 21.15 -26.21 -0.79
CA ASP A 142 20.59 -26.16 0.56
C ASP A 142 20.34 -24.72 1.04
N GLN A 143 20.57 -23.72 0.18
CA GLN A 143 20.41 -22.33 0.54
C GLN A 143 19.01 -21.86 0.15
N ALA A 144 18.31 -21.26 1.11
CA ALA A 144 17.00 -20.69 0.84
C ALA A 144 17.09 -19.36 0.08
N PRO A 145 16.12 -19.05 -0.79
CA PRO A 145 15.99 -17.72 -1.37
C PRO A 145 15.92 -16.61 -0.33
N THR A 146 16.33 -15.39 -0.70
CA THR A 146 16.14 -14.23 0.16
C THR A 146 14.66 -13.94 0.37
N ALA A 147 14.29 -13.40 1.54
CA ALA A 147 12.90 -13.02 1.81
C ALA A 147 12.44 -11.90 0.84
N PRO A 148 11.24 -12.01 0.24
CA PRO A 148 10.69 -10.94 -0.58
C PRO A 148 10.59 -9.63 0.20
N THR A 149 10.94 -8.51 -0.43
CA THR A 149 10.93 -7.17 0.18
C THR A 149 9.96 -6.24 -0.54
N ASN A 150 9.65 -5.09 0.08
CA ASN A 150 8.69 -4.10 -0.44
C ASN A 150 7.34 -4.72 -0.84
N VAL A 151 6.84 -5.65 -0.02
CA VAL A 151 5.52 -6.23 -0.23
C VAL A 151 4.48 -5.13 -0.02
N THR A 152 3.58 -4.97 -0.99
CA THR A 152 2.49 -4.01 -0.97
C THR A 152 1.18 -4.73 -1.27
N ALA A 153 0.09 -4.25 -0.67
CA ALA A 153 -1.25 -4.74 -0.92
C ALA A 153 -2.20 -3.54 -1.09
N THR A 154 -2.96 -3.51 -2.18
CA THR A 154 -3.89 -2.42 -2.51
C THR A 154 -5.25 -2.99 -2.90
N GLN A 155 -6.34 -2.31 -2.55
CA GLN A 155 -7.67 -2.78 -2.94
C GLN A 155 -7.86 -2.59 -4.45
N SER A 156 -8.12 -3.67 -5.19
CA SER A 156 -8.29 -3.68 -6.65
C SER A 156 -9.75 -3.87 -7.09
N GLY A 157 -10.69 -3.74 -6.16
CA GLY A 157 -12.14 -3.91 -6.34
C GLY A 157 -12.81 -4.37 -5.05
N SER A 158 -14.14 -4.48 -5.04
CA SER A 158 -14.86 -5.02 -3.87
C SER A 158 -14.38 -6.45 -3.57
N GLY A 159 -13.91 -6.70 -2.34
CA GLY A 159 -13.37 -8.00 -1.93
C GLY A 159 -12.14 -8.48 -2.71
N ARG A 160 -11.35 -7.56 -3.30
CA ARG A 160 -10.16 -7.88 -4.09
C ARG A 160 -8.93 -7.08 -3.67
N ALA A 161 -7.78 -7.73 -3.68
CA ALA A 161 -6.48 -7.14 -3.39
C ALA A 161 -5.50 -7.37 -4.55
N ALA A 162 -4.77 -6.35 -4.97
CA ALA A 162 -3.56 -6.51 -5.76
C ALA A 162 -2.35 -6.49 -4.81
N VAL A 163 -1.61 -7.59 -4.77
CA VAL A 163 -0.41 -7.80 -3.94
C VAL A 163 0.81 -7.84 -4.84
N SER A 164 1.86 -7.10 -4.52
CA SER A 164 3.12 -7.09 -5.29
C SER A 164 4.35 -6.96 -4.41
N TRP A 165 5.51 -7.41 -4.89
CA TRP A 165 6.76 -7.43 -4.13
C TRP A 165 8.00 -7.25 -5.01
N THR A 166 9.15 -7.02 -4.37
CA THR A 166 10.46 -7.06 -5.02
C THR A 166 10.93 -8.50 -5.11
N ALA A 167 11.46 -8.89 -6.27
CA ALA A 167 11.97 -10.24 -6.50
C ALA A 167 13.04 -10.64 -5.47
N SER A 168 12.98 -11.88 -5.03
CA SER A 168 14.01 -12.53 -4.25
C SER A 168 15.21 -12.89 -5.13
N THR A 169 16.34 -13.12 -4.48
CA THR A 169 17.56 -13.65 -5.08
C THR A 169 17.90 -14.98 -4.43
N ASP A 170 18.57 -15.82 -5.19
CA ASP A 170 19.01 -17.14 -4.78
C ASP A 170 20.32 -17.45 -5.50
N ASP A 171 21.15 -18.36 -4.97
CA ASP A 171 22.42 -18.75 -5.58
C ASP A 171 22.23 -19.67 -6.78
N VAL A 172 21.15 -20.45 -6.81
CA VAL A 172 20.76 -21.24 -7.99
C VAL A 172 19.60 -20.58 -8.73
N ARG A 173 18.40 -20.57 -8.14
CA ARG A 173 17.20 -20.02 -8.78
C ARG A 173 16.00 -19.94 -7.84
N VAL A 174 15.35 -18.79 -7.81
CA VAL A 174 13.97 -18.66 -7.30
C VAL A 174 12.98 -19.32 -8.28
N ALA A 175 12.23 -20.32 -7.81
CA ALA A 175 11.23 -21.04 -8.60
C ALA A 175 9.83 -20.40 -8.52
N GLY A 176 9.55 -19.64 -7.46
CA GLY A 176 8.30 -18.89 -7.34
C GLY A 176 8.06 -18.33 -5.94
N TYR A 177 6.80 -17.94 -5.69
CA TYR A 177 6.35 -17.30 -4.47
C TYR A 177 5.01 -17.86 -4.00
N ASP A 178 4.90 -18.16 -2.71
CA ASP A 178 3.63 -18.44 -2.04
C ASP A 178 3.14 -17.16 -1.33
N VAL A 179 1.87 -16.81 -1.53
CA VAL A 179 1.22 -15.64 -0.93
C VAL A 179 0.22 -16.11 0.12
N TYR A 180 0.32 -15.55 1.32
CA TYR A 180 -0.51 -15.92 2.47
C TYR A 180 -1.36 -14.74 2.92
N GLU A 181 -2.58 -15.02 3.38
CA GLU A 181 -3.41 -14.11 4.14
C GLU A 181 -3.51 -14.64 5.58
N GLY A 182 -2.89 -13.93 6.53
CA GLY A 182 -2.67 -14.50 7.86
C GLY A 182 -1.85 -15.80 7.77
N ALA A 183 -2.42 -16.92 8.19
CA ALA A 183 -1.77 -18.24 8.10
C ALA A 183 -2.19 -19.06 6.86
N ALA A 184 -3.23 -18.63 6.13
CA ALA A 184 -3.77 -19.37 5.00
C ALA A 184 -3.01 -19.02 3.73
N LYS A 185 -2.53 -20.03 2.99
CA LYS A 185 -1.98 -19.79 1.64
C LYS A 185 -3.13 -19.49 0.67
N VAL A 186 -3.14 -18.29 0.11
CA VAL A 186 -4.20 -17.81 -0.79
C VAL A 186 -3.80 -17.84 -2.26
N SER A 187 -2.51 -17.90 -2.57
CA SER A 187 -2.04 -18.05 -3.96
C SER A 187 -0.61 -18.58 -4.04
N THR A 188 -0.26 -19.13 -5.21
CA THR A 188 1.12 -19.45 -5.62
C THR A 188 1.40 -18.78 -6.97
N VAL A 189 2.55 -18.14 -7.11
CA VAL A 189 3.04 -17.52 -8.36
C VAL A 189 4.33 -18.24 -8.76
N THR A 190 4.33 -18.93 -9.89
CA THR A 190 5.48 -19.69 -10.39
C THR A 190 6.33 -18.86 -11.36
N GLY A 191 7.63 -19.11 -11.39
CA GLY A 191 8.58 -18.38 -12.22
C GLY A 191 8.86 -16.97 -11.69
N ASP A 192 9.14 -16.03 -12.59
CA ASP A 192 9.70 -14.72 -12.23
C ASP A 192 8.62 -13.67 -11.90
N GLY A 193 7.35 -14.09 -11.74
CA GLY A 193 6.24 -13.20 -11.44
C GLY A 193 6.31 -12.62 -10.02
N THR A 194 6.13 -11.30 -9.88
CA THR A 194 6.22 -10.61 -8.58
C THR A 194 4.94 -9.88 -8.16
N ALA A 195 3.79 -10.27 -8.72
CA ALA A 195 2.50 -9.71 -8.38
C ALA A 195 1.36 -10.72 -8.57
N VAL A 196 0.28 -10.56 -7.80
CA VAL A 196 -0.93 -11.36 -7.91
C VAL A 196 -2.18 -10.57 -7.48
N THR A 197 -3.34 -10.94 -8.01
CA THR A 197 -4.63 -10.44 -7.52
C THR A 197 -5.34 -11.52 -6.71
N ILE A 198 -5.66 -11.23 -5.45
CA ILE A 198 -6.44 -12.07 -4.54
C ILE A 198 -7.88 -11.60 -4.55
N GLY A 199 -8.85 -12.52 -4.64
CA GLY A 199 -10.28 -12.22 -4.61
C GLY A 199 -11.01 -13.01 -3.51
N GLY A 200 -12.28 -12.66 -3.28
CA GLY A 200 -13.12 -13.33 -2.28
C GLY A 200 -12.84 -12.88 -0.84
N LEU A 201 -12.19 -11.73 -0.67
CA LEU A 201 -11.88 -11.18 0.64
C LEU A 201 -13.13 -10.60 1.30
N ALA A 202 -13.34 -10.90 2.57
CA ALA A 202 -14.40 -10.29 3.38
C ALA A 202 -14.07 -8.82 3.69
N ASP A 203 -15.07 -7.94 3.80
CA ASP A 203 -14.86 -6.55 4.22
C ASP A 203 -14.11 -6.52 5.58
N GLY A 204 -12.93 -5.92 5.61
CA GLY A 204 -12.10 -5.94 6.81
C GLY A 204 -10.61 -5.78 6.56
N ARG A 205 -9.81 -5.91 7.62
CA ARG A 205 -8.35 -5.84 7.55
C ARG A 205 -7.78 -7.21 7.18
N HIS A 206 -6.87 -7.21 6.24
CA HIS A 206 -6.11 -8.36 5.76
C HIS A 206 -4.62 -8.07 5.91
N ALA A 207 -3.83 -9.11 6.16
CA ALA A 207 -2.38 -9.03 6.22
C ALA A 207 -1.81 -10.09 5.27
N PHE A 208 -1.05 -9.63 4.28
CA PHE A 208 -0.44 -10.48 3.29
C PHE A 208 1.05 -10.64 3.53
N THR A 209 1.54 -11.87 3.54
CA THR A 209 2.97 -12.19 3.54
C THR A 209 3.32 -12.99 2.29
N VAL A 210 4.56 -12.87 1.84
CA VAL A 210 5.08 -13.57 0.67
C VAL A 210 6.32 -14.37 1.07
N VAL A 211 6.39 -15.62 0.62
CA VAL A 211 7.51 -16.54 0.83
C VAL A 211 8.02 -16.99 -0.52
N ALA A 212 9.31 -16.80 -0.80
CA ALA A 212 9.95 -17.33 -1.99
C ALA A 212 10.32 -18.81 -1.80
N PHE A 213 10.29 -19.59 -2.88
CA PHE A 213 10.76 -20.97 -2.90
C PHE A 213 11.58 -21.25 -4.16
N ASP A 214 12.50 -22.20 -4.07
CA ASP A 214 13.35 -22.66 -5.18
C ASP A 214 12.91 -24.05 -5.71
N THR A 215 13.71 -24.62 -6.61
CA THR A 215 13.47 -25.95 -7.18
C THR A 215 13.90 -27.09 -6.25
N SER A 216 14.72 -26.80 -5.25
CA SER A 216 15.26 -27.71 -4.24
C SER A 216 14.38 -27.80 -2.98
N ALA A 217 13.22 -27.12 -3.02
CA ALA A 217 12.22 -26.99 -1.96
C ALA A 217 12.68 -26.18 -0.73
N ASN A 218 13.76 -25.40 -0.82
CA ASN A 218 14.08 -24.44 0.23
C ASN A 218 13.10 -23.25 0.14
N ARG A 219 12.85 -22.64 1.31
CA ARG A 219 11.88 -21.54 1.45
C ARG A 219 12.51 -20.40 2.22
N SER A 220 12.30 -19.18 1.71
CA SER A 220 12.74 -17.98 2.40
C SER A 220 12.01 -17.80 3.73
N ALA A 221 12.53 -16.92 4.58
CA ALA A 221 11.69 -16.31 5.61
C ALA A 221 10.50 -15.56 4.96
N ALA A 222 9.39 -15.45 5.69
CA ALA A 222 8.25 -14.64 5.24
C ALA A 222 8.62 -13.16 5.20
N SER A 223 8.07 -12.44 4.23
CA SER A 223 8.18 -10.99 4.17
C SER A 223 7.59 -10.30 5.41
N VAL A 224 7.97 -9.04 5.63
CA VAL A 224 7.15 -8.15 6.47
C VAL A 224 5.73 -8.10 5.90
N PRO A 225 4.67 -8.21 6.73
CA PRO A 225 3.30 -8.24 6.24
C PRO A 225 2.88 -6.90 5.63
N ALA A 226 2.33 -6.95 4.42
CA ALA A 226 1.63 -5.85 3.80
C ALA A 226 0.16 -5.88 4.23
N THR A 227 -0.31 -4.82 4.87
CA THR A 227 -1.69 -4.79 5.36
C THR A 227 -2.59 -3.99 4.45
N LEU A 228 -3.76 -4.55 4.17
CA LEU A 228 -4.80 -3.94 3.34
C LEU A 228 -6.11 -3.95 4.11
N ARG A 229 -6.97 -2.96 3.90
CA ARG A 229 -8.35 -3.01 4.34
C ARG A 229 -9.27 -3.03 3.12
N THR A 230 -10.16 -4.02 3.05
CA THR A 230 -11.17 -4.11 2.00
C THR A 230 -12.49 -3.54 2.51
N GLY A 231 -13.23 -2.90 1.60
CA GLY A 231 -14.62 -2.51 1.84
C GLY A 231 -15.43 -2.45 0.54
N LYS A 232 -16.72 -2.16 0.64
CA LYS A 232 -17.57 -1.87 -0.53
C LYS A 232 -17.12 -0.59 -1.22
N VAL A 233 -16.22 -0.72 -2.18
CA VAL A 233 -16.02 0.29 -3.22
C VAL A 233 -17.14 0.07 -4.23
N ASN A 234 -18.04 1.03 -4.43
CA ASN A 234 -18.87 1.03 -5.63
C ASN A 234 -17.96 1.41 -6.81
N PRO A 235 -17.57 0.47 -7.67
CA PRO A 235 -16.58 0.73 -8.72
C PRO A 235 -17.10 1.69 -9.80
N GLN A 236 -18.42 1.97 -9.82
CA GLN A 236 -19.07 2.76 -10.87
C GLN A 236 -19.27 4.25 -10.51
N THR A 237 -19.17 4.67 -9.24
CA THR A 237 -19.49 6.06 -8.82
C THR A 237 -18.44 6.76 -7.96
N GLY A 238 -17.49 6.06 -7.35
CA GLY A 238 -16.54 6.67 -6.39
C GLY A 238 -17.21 7.13 -5.08
N LEU A 239 -16.44 7.79 -4.21
CA LEU A 239 -16.93 8.40 -2.96
C LEU A 239 -17.50 9.80 -3.22
N THR A 240 -18.65 10.12 -2.63
CA THR A 240 -19.21 11.47 -2.61
C THR A 240 -18.95 12.13 -1.27
N ILE A 241 -18.16 13.20 -1.30
CA ILE A 241 -17.66 13.89 -0.10
C ILE A 241 -18.08 15.35 -0.19
N GLY A 242 -18.59 15.90 0.91
CA GLY A 242 -18.99 17.30 1.02
C GLY A 242 -18.37 17.97 2.24
N TYR A 243 -17.93 19.23 2.10
CA TYR A 243 -17.47 20.03 3.24
C TYR A 243 -18.63 20.87 3.80
N PHE A 244 -18.79 20.85 5.11
CA PHE A 244 -19.66 21.76 5.86
C PHE A 244 -18.76 22.60 6.77
N THR A 245 -18.74 23.91 6.57
CA THR A 245 -17.87 24.79 7.36
C THR A 245 -18.58 25.23 8.63
N GLN A 246 -17.88 25.24 9.78
CA GLN A 246 -18.38 25.66 11.09
C GLN A 246 -19.12 27.02 11.03
N TRP A 247 -18.60 27.95 10.24
CA TRP A 247 -19.16 29.30 10.12
C TRP A 247 -20.37 29.39 9.15
N SER A 248 -20.80 28.28 8.55
CA SER A 248 -21.97 28.24 7.64
C SER A 248 -23.26 28.63 8.33
N VAL A 249 -23.30 28.51 9.65
CA VAL A 249 -24.50 28.73 10.46
C VAL A 249 -24.81 30.19 10.76
N TYR A 250 -23.90 31.11 10.42
CA TYR A 250 -24.05 32.55 10.59
C TYR A 250 -24.62 33.20 9.32
N ALA A 251 -23.86 34.09 8.65
CA ALA A 251 -24.32 34.87 7.50
C ALA A 251 -24.75 34.01 6.29
N ARG A 252 -24.21 32.80 6.14
CA ARG A 252 -24.65 31.85 5.09
C ARG A 252 -26.01 31.22 5.42
N GLY A 253 -26.44 31.26 6.68
CA GLY A 253 -27.71 30.73 7.15
C GLY A 253 -27.91 29.25 6.84
N TYR A 254 -26.83 28.46 6.77
CA TYR A 254 -26.87 27.05 6.38
C TYR A 254 -26.54 26.16 7.58
N SER A 255 -27.57 25.70 8.29
CA SER A 255 -27.44 24.81 9.45
C SER A 255 -27.32 23.33 9.06
N VAL A 256 -26.90 22.48 9.98
CA VAL A 256 -26.88 21.02 9.78
C VAL A 256 -28.27 20.47 9.43
N LYS A 257 -29.36 21.04 9.97
CA LYS A 257 -30.73 20.68 9.55
C LYS A 257 -30.95 20.85 8.05
N LYS A 258 -30.32 21.86 7.42
CA LYS A 258 -30.42 22.05 5.97
C LYS A 258 -29.72 20.95 5.18
N LEU A 259 -28.78 20.19 5.74
CA LEU A 259 -28.26 19.00 5.09
C LEU A 259 -29.33 17.92 4.93
N ASP A 260 -30.19 17.72 5.93
CA ASP A 260 -31.35 16.81 5.86
C ASP A 260 -32.42 17.36 4.92
N THR A 261 -32.90 18.59 5.15
CA THR A 261 -34.07 19.11 4.43
C THR A 261 -33.82 19.45 2.96
N SER A 262 -32.57 19.75 2.57
CA SER A 262 -32.20 19.92 1.16
C SER A 262 -31.99 18.60 0.41
N GLY A 263 -31.93 17.47 1.12
CA GLY A 263 -31.55 16.18 0.56
C GLY A 263 -30.05 16.04 0.26
N SER A 264 -29.21 16.98 0.71
CA SER A 264 -27.76 16.90 0.52
C SER A 264 -27.15 15.72 1.28
N ALA A 265 -27.57 15.49 2.53
CA ALA A 265 -27.08 14.38 3.36
C ALA A 265 -27.31 13.01 2.71
N ALA A 266 -28.40 12.83 1.97
CA ALA A 266 -28.73 11.57 1.27
C ALA A 266 -27.74 11.23 0.13
N LYS A 267 -26.99 12.21 -0.35
CA LYS A 267 -26.05 12.07 -1.48
C LYS A 267 -24.61 11.86 -1.03
N LEU A 268 -24.33 11.94 0.27
CA LEU A 268 -22.97 11.93 0.81
C LEU A 268 -22.63 10.56 1.40
N ASP A 269 -21.45 10.07 1.06
CA ASP A 269 -20.79 8.99 1.78
C ASP A 269 -20.07 9.57 3.01
N HIS A 270 -19.38 10.70 2.82
CA HIS A 270 -18.65 11.41 3.87
C HIS A 270 -19.02 12.90 3.91
N LEU A 271 -19.19 13.41 5.13
CA LEU A 271 -19.32 14.84 5.43
C LEU A 271 -18.09 15.29 6.22
N ASN A 272 -17.34 16.23 5.66
CA ASN A 272 -16.16 16.84 6.26
C ASN A 272 -16.59 18.11 7.01
N TYR A 273 -16.62 18.08 8.33
CA TYR A 273 -16.96 19.24 9.16
C TYR A 273 -15.72 20.11 9.41
N ALA A 274 -15.64 21.24 8.72
CA ALA A 274 -14.46 22.06 8.59
C ALA A 274 -14.46 23.24 9.60
N PHE A 275 -13.42 23.47 10.41
CA PHE A 275 -12.12 22.81 10.45
C PHE A 275 -11.59 22.72 11.88
N ALA A 276 -10.87 21.64 12.19
CA ALA A 276 -10.01 21.56 13.36
C ALA A 276 -8.68 22.30 13.12
N ASN A 277 -8.02 22.75 14.18
CA ASN A 277 -6.79 23.55 14.11
C ASN A 277 -5.67 22.97 15.00
N VAL A 278 -4.42 23.32 14.69
CA VAL A 278 -3.21 22.96 15.44
C VAL A 278 -2.75 24.14 16.29
N HIS A 279 -2.65 23.93 17.61
CA HIS A 279 -2.39 25.02 18.55
C HIS A 279 -0.97 25.62 18.38
N PRO A 280 -0.81 26.96 18.35
CA PRO A 280 0.47 27.62 18.10
C PRO A 280 1.59 27.25 19.06
N SER A 281 1.30 27.01 20.33
CA SER A 281 2.30 26.62 21.34
C SER A 281 2.45 25.10 21.47
N THR A 282 1.37 24.41 21.85
CA THR A 282 1.40 22.97 22.20
C THR A 282 1.51 22.03 21.00
N LYS A 283 1.23 22.51 19.77
CA LYS A 283 1.20 21.72 18.53
C LYS A 283 0.21 20.55 18.57
N GLN A 284 -0.84 20.70 19.38
CA GLN A 284 -1.91 19.72 19.57
C GLN A 284 -3.21 20.24 18.98
N CYS A 285 -4.17 19.34 18.74
CA CYS A 285 -5.54 19.73 18.44
C CYS A 285 -6.14 20.49 19.62
N PHE A 286 -6.92 21.52 19.33
CA PHE A 286 -7.58 22.34 20.34
C PHE A 286 -8.91 22.90 19.80
N LEU A 287 -9.75 23.38 20.71
CA LEU A 287 -10.95 24.15 20.42
C LEU A 287 -10.91 25.45 21.21
N THR A 288 -11.43 26.50 20.60
CA THR A 288 -11.46 27.87 21.14
C THR A 288 -12.56 28.64 20.45
N ASP A 289 -12.95 29.78 21.00
CA ASP A 289 -13.87 30.71 20.34
C ASP A 289 -13.11 31.99 19.94
N LYS A 290 -12.46 31.93 18.76
CA LYS A 290 -11.67 33.03 18.20
C LYS A 290 -11.73 32.96 16.68
N ALA A 291 -12.40 33.93 16.07
CA ALA A 291 -12.45 34.04 14.61
C ALA A 291 -11.05 34.16 13.98
N ALA A 292 -10.90 33.55 12.80
CA ALA A 292 -9.69 33.71 11.99
C ALA A 292 -9.56 35.14 11.47
N GLY A 293 -8.32 35.59 11.28
CA GLY A 293 -8.00 36.81 10.54
C GLY A 293 -8.31 36.70 9.05
N ASN A 294 -8.05 37.77 8.30
CA ASN A 294 -8.16 37.76 6.84
C ASN A 294 -6.91 37.14 6.19
N ASP A 295 -7.01 36.75 4.91
CA ASP A 295 -5.93 36.05 4.19
C ASP A 295 -4.63 36.87 4.01
N SER A 296 -4.64 38.17 4.31
CA SER A 296 -3.43 39.02 4.27
C SER A 296 -2.69 39.04 5.59
N ASP A 297 -3.25 38.46 6.65
CA ASP A 297 -2.63 38.35 7.97
C ASP A 297 -1.83 37.04 8.06
N PRO A 298 -0.49 37.06 8.21
CA PRO A 298 0.34 35.85 8.38
C PRO A 298 0.00 35.01 9.61
N ASN A 299 -0.82 35.54 10.53
CA ASN A 299 -1.25 34.90 11.77
C ASN A 299 -2.76 34.65 11.78
N ALA A 300 -3.45 34.71 10.63
CA ALA A 300 -4.91 34.60 10.56
C ALA A 300 -5.48 33.39 11.31
N GLY A 301 -4.83 32.22 11.19
CA GLY A 301 -5.25 31.00 11.87
C GLY A 301 -4.69 30.79 13.28
N ASP A 302 -3.83 31.68 13.79
CA ASP A 302 -3.14 31.46 15.06
C ASP A 302 -4.11 31.46 16.23
N GLY A 303 -4.32 30.28 16.81
CA GLY A 303 -5.25 30.12 17.92
C GLY A 303 -6.70 30.34 17.52
N ALA A 304 -7.06 30.21 16.24
CA ALA A 304 -8.43 30.41 15.75
C ALA A 304 -9.27 29.13 15.84
N GLY A 305 -10.57 29.29 16.03
CA GLY A 305 -11.58 28.24 16.18
C GLY A 305 -12.96 28.85 16.46
N ASP A 306 -14.02 28.05 16.38
CA ASP A 306 -15.40 28.53 16.58
C ASP A 306 -16.17 27.58 17.51
N ALA A 307 -15.67 27.44 18.74
CA ALA A 307 -16.28 26.58 19.75
C ALA A 307 -17.74 26.94 20.02
N TRP A 308 -18.12 28.20 19.83
CA TRP A 308 -19.52 28.62 19.89
C TRP A 308 -20.37 27.91 18.82
N ALA A 309 -20.00 27.96 17.53
CA ALA A 309 -20.71 27.20 16.49
C ALA A 309 -20.62 25.69 16.73
N ASP A 310 -19.44 25.20 17.10
CA ASP A 310 -19.17 23.77 17.24
C ASP A 310 -20.04 23.12 18.30
N PHE A 311 -20.07 23.64 19.53
CA PHE A 311 -20.78 23.00 20.62
C PHE A 311 -21.44 23.94 21.64
N GLY A 312 -21.26 25.25 21.51
CA GLY A 312 -21.85 26.27 22.39
C GLY A 312 -23.30 26.65 22.05
N ARG A 313 -23.56 26.85 20.76
CA ARG A 313 -24.78 27.47 20.23
C ARG A 313 -26.01 26.58 20.41
N GLY A 314 -27.01 27.07 21.13
CA GLY A 314 -28.31 26.42 21.21
C GLY A 314 -29.13 26.57 19.93
N TRP A 315 -29.85 25.51 19.55
CA TRP A 315 -30.80 25.49 18.44
C TRP A 315 -32.24 25.33 18.94
N ASP A 316 -33.20 26.00 18.29
CA ASP A 316 -34.63 25.77 18.54
C ASP A 316 -35.16 24.56 17.75
N ALA A 317 -36.36 24.10 18.09
CA ALA A 317 -37.04 23.01 17.38
C ALA A 317 -37.19 23.24 15.86
N GLY A 318 -37.35 24.50 15.43
CA GLY A 318 -37.49 24.86 14.02
C GLY A 318 -36.19 24.66 13.23
N THR A 319 -35.04 24.80 13.90
CA THR A 319 -33.72 24.84 13.27
C THR A 319 -32.82 23.65 13.63
N SER A 320 -33.22 22.82 14.60
CA SER A 320 -32.53 21.58 14.96
C SER A 320 -32.93 20.38 14.10
N VAL A 321 -32.01 19.41 13.95
CA VAL A 321 -32.22 18.18 13.18
C VAL A 321 -33.27 17.30 13.83
N ALA A 322 -33.25 17.16 15.16
CA ALA A 322 -34.21 16.36 15.91
C ALA A 322 -35.61 17.01 16.00
N GLY A 323 -35.77 18.28 15.62
CA GLY A 323 -37.03 18.99 15.76
C GLY A 323 -37.36 19.36 17.22
N THR A 324 -36.36 19.37 18.09
CA THR A 324 -36.48 19.71 19.52
C THR A 324 -35.55 20.87 19.87
N THR A 325 -35.95 21.72 20.82
CA THR A 325 -35.12 22.82 21.31
C THR A 325 -34.02 22.30 22.24
N ASP A 326 -32.79 22.77 22.02
CA ASP A 326 -31.64 22.54 22.88
C ASP A 326 -31.85 23.19 24.25
N THR A 327 -31.49 22.47 25.33
CA THR A 327 -31.56 23.04 26.68
C THR A 327 -30.29 23.83 27.03
N TRP A 328 -30.40 24.71 28.00
CA TRP A 328 -29.27 25.54 28.45
C TRP A 328 -28.21 24.71 29.22
N ASP A 329 -28.63 23.61 29.86
CA ASP A 329 -27.80 22.78 30.75
C ASP A 329 -27.16 21.56 30.06
N GLN A 330 -27.56 21.22 28.83
CA GLN A 330 -26.96 20.09 28.12
C GLN A 330 -25.48 20.33 27.81
N LYS A 331 -24.69 19.26 27.92
CA LYS A 331 -23.24 19.29 27.70
C LYS A 331 -22.83 19.47 26.24
N LEU A 332 -23.71 19.22 25.29
CA LEU A 332 -23.42 19.32 23.86
C LEU A 332 -24.55 20.06 23.16
N ALA A 333 -24.25 21.20 22.54
CA ALA A 333 -25.13 21.89 21.60
C ALA A 333 -24.38 22.09 20.28
N GLY A 334 -24.64 23.18 19.56
CA GLY A 334 -23.93 23.56 18.35
C GLY A 334 -24.08 22.54 17.23
N ASP A 335 -23.27 22.71 16.19
CA ASP A 335 -23.24 21.81 15.05
C ASP A 335 -22.84 20.39 15.44
N PHE A 336 -22.05 20.19 16.48
CA PHE A 336 -21.69 18.87 17.00
C PHE A 336 -22.93 18.10 17.47
N ASN A 337 -23.83 18.73 18.24
CA ASN A 337 -25.09 18.09 18.62
C ASN A 337 -25.95 17.79 17.39
N GLN A 338 -26.03 18.72 16.44
CA GLN A 338 -26.84 18.53 15.24
C GLN A 338 -26.29 17.42 14.33
N LEU A 339 -24.97 17.28 14.21
CA LEU A 339 -24.31 16.20 13.47
C LEU A 339 -24.57 14.85 14.15
N LYS A 340 -24.54 14.80 15.48
CA LYS A 340 -24.90 13.61 16.25
C LYS A 340 -26.33 13.18 15.94
N GLN A 341 -27.28 14.11 15.94
CA GLN A 341 -28.68 13.88 15.61
C GLN A 341 -28.84 13.44 14.14
N LEU A 342 -28.14 14.08 13.19
CA LEU A 342 -28.18 13.69 11.78
C LEU A 342 -27.71 12.25 11.58
N LYS A 343 -26.63 11.85 12.25
CA LYS A 343 -26.11 10.46 12.21
C LYS A 343 -27.07 9.44 12.83
N GLN A 344 -27.92 9.84 13.78
CA GLN A 344 -28.90 8.95 14.41
C GLN A 344 -30.07 8.62 13.47
N LEU A 345 -30.27 9.38 12.39
CA LEU A 345 -31.29 9.11 11.36
C LEU A 345 -30.87 7.95 10.43
N LYS A 346 -30.52 6.78 10.99
CA LYS A 346 -29.96 5.63 10.26
C LYS A 346 -30.90 5.05 9.20
N ALA A 347 -32.21 5.20 9.36
CA ALA A 347 -33.16 4.83 8.32
C ALA A 347 -33.01 5.69 7.05
N LYS A 348 -32.61 6.97 7.20
CA LYS A 348 -32.37 7.90 6.08
C LYS A 348 -30.92 7.83 5.60
N TYR A 349 -29.97 7.75 6.53
CA TYR A 349 -28.53 7.89 6.29
C TYR A 349 -27.73 6.72 6.89
N PRO A 350 -27.93 5.48 6.39
CA PRO A 350 -27.29 4.30 6.96
C PRO A 350 -25.76 4.34 6.84
N ASN A 351 -25.25 4.92 5.76
CA ASN A 351 -23.82 4.89 5.41
C ASN A 351 -23.07 6.20 5.68
N LEU A 352 -23.76 7.30 5.99
CA LEU A 352 -23.13 8.61 6.17
C LEU A 352 -22.09 8.57 7.29
N LYS A 353 -20.87 8.97 6.94
CA LYS A 353 -19.74 9.19 7.84
C LYS A 353 -19.49 10.67 8.02
N VAL A 354 -19.07 11.07 9.22
CA VAL A 354 -18.67 12.46 9.50
C VAL A 354 -17.18 12.47 9.87
N GLN A 355 -16.39 13.27 9.17
CA GLN A 355 -14.96 13.44 9.42
C GLN A 355 -14.68 14.85 9.93
N ILE A 356 -13.59 15.00 10.67
CA ILE A 356 -13.04 16.30 11.07
C ILE A 356 -11.76 16.56 10.26
N PRO A 357 -11.78 17.47 9.28
CA PRO A 357 -10.57 17.93 8.63
C PRO A 357 -9.76 18.82 9.56
N LEU A 358 -8.52 18.41 9.82
CA LEU A 358 -7.53 19.17 10.53
C LEU A 358 -6.77 20.03 9.52
N GLY A 359 -6.79 21.35 9.72
CA GLY A 359 -6.12 22.31 8.84
C GLY A 359 -7.08 23.08 7.96
N GLY A 360 -6.83 23.06 6.65
CA GLY A 360 -7.35 23.99 5.67
C GLY A 360 -6.48 25.24 5.57
N TRP A 361 -6.81 26.12 4.62
CA TRP A 361 -6.00 27.26 4.21
C TRP A 361 -5.35 28.06 5.38
N PRO A 362 -6.08 28.79 6.25
CA PRO A 362 -5.44 29.58 7.31
C PRO A 362 -4.91 28.75 8.49
N TYR A 363 -5.38 27.50 8.67
CA TYR A 363 -5.08 26.69 9.86
C TYR A 363 -3.90 25.73 9.66
N SER A 364 -3.27 25.77 8.48
CA SER A 364 -2.16 24.87 8.14
C SER A 364 -0.79 25.29 8.69
N LYS A 365 -0.67 26.50 9.24
CA LYS A 365 0.62 27.11 9.61
C LYS A 365 1.48 26.25 10.53
N TRP A 366 0.88 25.63 11.54
CA TRP A 366 1.59 24.93 12.61
C TRP A 366 1.79 23.43 12.35
N PHE A 367 1.39 22.91 11.18
CA PHE A 367 1.62 21.51 10.84
C PHE A 367 3.10 21.15 10.76
N SER A 368 3.93 22.01 10.14
CA SER A 368 5.36 21.72 9.98
C SER A 368 6.02 21.48 11.35
N ASP A 369 5.67 22.28 12.35
CA ASP A 369 6.18 22.10 13.71
C ASP A 369 5.60 20.87 14.42
N ALA A 370 4.29 20.62 14.26
CA ALA A 370 3.65 19.46 14.85
C ALA A 370 4.19 18.14 14.26
N ALA A 371 4.53 18.13 12.97
CA ALA A 371 5.07 16.98 12.27
C ALA A 371 6.58 16.75 12.50
N ALA A 372 7.31 17.76 12.99
CA ALA A 372 8.76 17.82 12.99
C ALA A 372 9.46 16.68 13.75
N THR A 373 8.88 16.21 14.85
CA THR A 373 9.50 15.19 15.71
C THR A 373 8.54 14.04 15.99
N ASP A 374 9.07 12.87 16.34
CA ASP A 374 8.24 11.73 16.73
C ASP A 374 7.34 12.05 17.94
N ALA A 375 7.89 12.73 18.96
CA ALA A 375 7.14 13.15 20.14
C ALA A 375 6.00 14.11 19.79
N SER A 376 6.25 15.12 18.95
CA SER A 376 5.23 16.09 18.54
C SER A 376 4.14 15.45 17.67
N ARG A 377 4.48 14.53 16.76
CA ARG A 377 3.50 13.76 15.97
C ARG A 377 2.58 12.94 16.87
N LYS A 378 3.16 12.19 17.81
CA LYS A 378 2.40 11.40 18.79
C LYS A 378 1.49 12.27 19.65
N ALA A 379 1.96 13.44 20.07
CA ALA A 379 1.16 14.40 20.84
C ALA A 379 -0.01 14.96 20.02
N LEU A 380 0.24 15.42 18.78
CA LEU A 380 -0.81 15.88 17.88
C LEU A 380 -1.87 14.80 17.67
N VAL A 381 -1.46 13.61 17.21
CA VAL A 381 -2.40 12.50 16.92
C VAL A 381 -3.22 12.12 18.15
N SER A 382 -2.58 11.99 19.32
CA SER A 382 -3.30 11.63 20.55
C SER A 382 -4.31 12.70 20.95
N SER A 383 -3.92 13.98 20.92
CA SER A 383 -4.82 15.09 21.26
C SER A 383 -6.03 15.19 20.32
N CYS A 384 -5.85 14.95 19.01
CA CYS A 384 -6.96 14.97 18.05
C CYS A 384 -7.92 13.79 18.28
N ILE A 385 -7.39 12.61 18.61
CA ILE A 385 -8.21 11.43 18.93
C ILE A 385 -9.00 11.66 20.22
N ASP A 386 -8.37 12.22 21.26
CA ASP A 386 -9.04 12.53 22.52
C ASP A 386 -10.16 13.55 22.32
N LEU A 387 -9.85 14.66 21.65
CA LEU A 387 -10.80 15.74 21.43
C LEU A 387 -11.98 15.31 20.55
N TYR A 388 -11.72 14.72 19.38
CA TYR A 388 -12.75 14.50 18.37
C TYR A 388 -13.33 13.07 18.37
N LEU A 389 -12.54 12.03 18.71
CA LEU A 389 -13.03 10.65 18.65
C LEU A 389 -13.47 10.10 20.01
N LYS A 390 -12.76 10.43 21.09
CA LYS A 390 -13.29 10.20 22.45
C LYS A 390 -14.34 11.25 22.80
N GLY A 391 -14.24 12.45 22.22
CA GLY A 391 -15.21 13.52 22.42
C GLY A 391 -14.97 14.31 23.69
N ASP A 392 -13.70 14.38 24.14
CA ASP A 392 -13.28 15.04 25.37
C ASP A 392 -13.15 16.55 25.13
N LEU A 393 -14.29 17.24 25.01
CA LEU A 393 -14.34 18.67 24.75
C LEU A 393 -13.86 19.49 25.96
N PRO A 394 -13.17 20.63 25.75
CA PRO A 394 -12.97 21.61 26.81
C PRO A 394 -14.32 22.13 27.31
N VAL A 395 -14.37 22.61 28.55
CA VAL A 395 -15.57 23.27 29.07
C VAL A 395 -15.55 24.74 28.68
N ILE A 396 -16.48 25.16 27.82
CA ILE A 396 -16.67 26.55 27.39
C ILE A 396 -18.13 26.90 27.65
N ASP A 397 -18.36 28.00 28.38
CA ASP A 397 -19.68 28.49 28.76
C ASP A 397 -20.63 27.42 29.35
N GLY A 398 -20.06 26.53 30.17
CA GLY A 398 -20.81 25.47 30.87
C GLY A 398 -21.09 24.21 30.03
N ARG A 399 -20.80 24.23 28.72
CA ARG A 399 -20.90 23.08 27.81
C ARG A 399 -19.54 22.43 27.58
N GLY A 400 -19.54 21.18 27.14
CA GLY A 400 -18.35 20.34 26.94
C GLY A 400 -18.12 19.35 28.09
N GLY A 401 -16.88 18.88 28.20
CA GLY A 401 -16.46 17.86 29.16
C GLY A 401 -16.19 16.49 28.51
N ALA A 402 -15.62 15.59 29.31
CA ALA A 402 -15.19 14.26 28.87
C ALA A 402 -16.34 13.48 28.21
N GLY A 403 -16.07 12.92 27.03
CA GLY A 403 -17.02 12.13 26.25
C GLY A 403 -18.26 12.87 25.71
N SER A 404 -18.40 14.18 25.93
CA SER A 404 -19.61 14.94 25.53
C SER A 404 -19.87 14.88 24.03
N ALA A 405 -18.81 14.86 23.21
CA ALA A 405 -18.88 14.73 21.75
C ALA A 405 -18.68 13.30 21.23
N ALA A 406 -18.69 12.27 22.09
CA ALA A 406 -18.41 10.90 21.68
C ALA A 406 -19.37 10.40 20.58
N GLY A 407 -18.82 9.78 19.54
CA GLY A 407 -19.59 9.14 18.47
C GLY A 407 -20.00 10.04 17.30
N ILE A 408 -19.64 11.32 17.33
CA ILE A 408 -19.91 12.27 16.23
C ILE A 408 -19.01 11.97 15.05
N PHE A 409 -17.69 11.92 15.27
CA PHE A 409 -16.72 11.75 14.20
C PHE A 409 -16.35 10.27 13.97
N ASP A 410 -16.30 9.87 12.71
CA ASP A 410 -15.91 8.55 12.22
C ASP A 410 -14.48 8.54 11.65
N GLY A 411 -13.75 9.65 11.74
CA GLY A 411 -12.41 9.78 11.19
C GLY A 411 -11.86 11.20 11.22
N ILE A 412 -10.61 11.33 10.81
CA ILE A 412 -9.87 12.59 10.69
C ILE A 412 -9.41 12.72 9.24
N ASP A 413 -9.52 13.92 8.69
CA ASP A 413 -8.99 14.27 7.37
C ASP A 413 -7.78 15.20 7.54
N LEU A 414 -6.65 14.90 6.89
CA LEU A 414 -5.46 15.75 6.94
C LEU A 414 -5.48 16.76 5.80
N ASP A 415 -5.78 18.00 6.14
CA ASP A 415 -5.86 19.12 5.21
C ASP A 415 -4.68 20.08 5.45
N TRP A 416 -3.45 19.59 5.26
CA TRP A 416 -2.25 20.40 5.35
C TRP A 416 -1.98 21.07 4.00
N GLU A 417 -2.18 22.38 3.96
CA GLU A 417 -1.92 23.23 2.79
C GLU A 417 -0.69 24.14 2.99
N TRP A 418 0.54 23.76 2.61
CA TRP A 418 0.97 22.50 2.00
C TRP A 418 2.34 22.10 2.58
N PRO A 419 2.66 20.81 2.71
CA PRO A 419 3.99 20.39 3.14
C PRO A 419 5.06 20.95 2.18
N ASN A 420 6.08 21.62 2.72
CA ASN A 420 7.24 22.16 1.98
C ASN A 420 6.89 23.00 0.72
N SER A 421 5.72 23.64 0.67
CA SER A 421 5.34 24.49 -0.47
C SER A 421 4.38 25.60 -0.05
N GLU A 422 4.27 26.66 -0.86
CA GLU A 422 3.49 27.83 -0.43
C GLU A 422 2.01 27.51 -0.25
N GLY A 423 1.43 27.98 0.86
CA GLY A 423 -0.01 27.93 1.15
C GLY A 423 -0.47 29.31 1.61
N HIS A 424 -1.29 29.37 2.65
CA HIS A 424 -1.62 30.63 3.31
C HIS A 424 -0.36 31.36 3.80
N LEU A 425 -0.44 32.69 3.84
CA LEU A 425 0.65 33.55 4.28
C LEU A 425 1.10 33.17 5.71
N GLY A 426 2.41 33.12 5.94
CA GLY A 426 2.97 32.79 7.26
C GLY A 426 3.10 31.29 7.56
N ASN A 427 2.67 30.41 6.66
CA ASN A 427 2.91 28.98 6.80
C ASN A 427 4.42 28.68 6.87
N VAL A 428 4.78 27.73 7.73
CA VAL A 428 6.17 27.30 7.90
C VAL A 428 6.50 26.22 6.88
N LEU A 429 7.53 26.45 6.07
CA LEU A 429 7.98 25.53 5.01
C LEU A 429 9.34 24.95 5.38
N ARG A 430 9.45 23.63 5.45
CA ARG A 430 10.72 22.93 5.65
C ARG A 430 10.91 21.82 4.61
N PRO A 431 12.14 21.64 4.06
CA PRO A 431 12.43 20.50 3.20
C PRO A 431 12.11 19.14 3.83
N ALA A 432 12.23 19.05 5.17
CA ALA A 432 11.90 17.85 5.94
C ALA A 432 10.40 17.53 5.97
N ASP A 433 9.51 18.48 5.63
CA ASP A 433 8.05 18.28 5.72
C ASP A 433 7.56 17.15 4.82
N LYS A 434 8.24 16.85 3.70
CA LYS A 434 7.90 15.70 2.87
C LYS A 434 7.99 14.37 3.61
N ALA A 435 9.09 14.16 4.34
CA ALA A 435 9.27 12.98 5.17
C ALA A 435 8.40 13.04 6.43
N ASN A 436 8.32 14.21 7.07
CA ASN A 436 7.56 14.39 8.31
C ASN A 436 6.05 14.22 8.09
N TYR A 437 5.50 14.66 6.96
CA TYR A 437 4.10 14.44 6.63
C TYR A 437 3.79 12.95 6.46
N THR A 438 4.70 12.19 5.82
CA THR A 438 4.60 10.74 5.69
C THR A 438 4.59 10.05 7.06
N LEU A 439 5.51 10.43 7.95
CA LEU A 439 5.57 9.88 9.31
C LEU A 439 4.35 10.28 10.15
N LEU A 440 3.80 11.49 9.95
CA LEU A 440 2.58 11.92 10.62
C LEU A 440 1.37 11.11 10.13
N ALA A 441 1.23 10.97 8.82
CA ALA A 441 0.18 10.17 8.20
C ALA A 441 0.26 8.70 8.65
N GLN A 442 1.45 8.13 8.90
CA GLN A 442 1.61 6.76 9.39
C GLN A 442 1.32 6.60 10.90
N GLU A 443 1.48 7.63 11.73
CA GLU A 443 1.16 7.56 13.16
C GLU A 443 -0.36 7.56 13.42
N PHE A 444 -1.15 8.24 12.57
CA PHE A 444 -2.60 8.27 12.69
C PHE A 444 -3.22 6.86 12.64
N PRO A 445 -3.04 6.03 11.60
CA PRO A 445 -3.64 4.70 11.50
C PRO A 445 -3.24 3.82 12.66
N ARG A 446 -2.00 3.90 13.14
CA ARG A 446 -1.54 3.15 14.32
C ARG A 446 -2.39 3.45 15.56
N ARG A 447 -2.74 4.72 15.77
CA ARG A 447 -3.55 5.16 16.93
C ARG A 447 -5.05 4.97 16.70
N LEU A 448 -5.52 5.18 15.47
CA LEU A 448 -6.90 4.95 15.08
C LEU A 448 -7.27 3.46 15.16
N ASP A 449 -6.38 2.57 14.72
CA ASP A 449 -6.55 1.11 14.83
C ASP A 449 -6.57 0.67 16.29
N ALA A 450 -5.67 1.21 17.13
CA ALA A 450 -5.69 0.93 18.57
C ALA A 450 -7.01 1.36 19.22
N ARG A 451 -7.53 2.53 18.86
CA ARG A 451 -8.85 2.99 19.32
C ARG A 451 -9.97 2.11 18.76
N GLY A 452 -9.88 1.74 17.50
CA GLY A 452 -10.82 0.88 16.81
C GLY A 452 -10.96 -0.49 17.49
N ALA A 453 -9.84 -1.09 17.88
CA ALA A 453 -9.81 -2.34 18.63
C ALA A 453 -10.58 -2.26 19.97
N THR A 454 -10.53 -1.11 20.66
CA THR A 454 -11.28 -0.91 21.92
C THR A 454 -12.77 -0.61 21.73
N THR A 455 -13.20 -0.22 20.53
CA THR A 455 -14.56 0.25 20.26
C THR A 455 -15.34 -0.62 19.28
N GLY A 456 -14.68 -1.59 18.65
CA GLY A 456 -15.24 -2.37 17.54
C GLY A 456 -15.52 -1.52 16.30
N LYS A 457 -14.87 -0.35 16.15
CA LYS A 457 -15.08 0.58 15.04
C LYS A 457 -13.83 0.70 14.20
N HIS A 458 -14.00 1.03 12.92
CA HIS A 458 -12.93 1.61 12.13
C HIS A 458 -13.07 3.11 12.10
N TYR A 459 -11.97 3.80 12.34
CA TYR A 459 -11.89 5.25 12.19
C TYR A 459 -11.09 5.56 10.94
N THR A 460 -11.68 6.37 10.07
CA THR A 460 -11.12 6.70 8.77
C THR A 460 -9.99 7.71 8.92
N LEU A 461 -8.89 7.51 8.20
CA LEU A 461 -7.94 8.58 7.92
C LEU A 461 -8.02 8.93 6.45
N SER A 462 -8.26 10.20 6.15
CA SER A 462 -8.16 10.72 4.79
C SER A 462 -7.24 11.93 4.70
N ALA A 463 -7.04 12.45 3.49
CA ALA A 463 -6.30 13.68 3.28
C ALA A 463 -6.89 14.52 2.14
N PHE A 464 -6.67 15.83 2.21
CA PHE A 464 -6.83 16.77 1.12
C PHE A 464 -5.46 17.08 0.51
N LEU A 465 -5.25 16.69 -0.75
CA LEU A 465 -3.93 16.74 -1.40
C LEU A 465 -3.89 17.76 -2.55
N PRO A 466 -2.72 18.34 -2.84
CA PRO A 466 -2.61 19.33 -3.90
C PRO A 466 -2.75 18.66 -5.27
N ALA A 467 -3.34 19.38 -6.23
CA ALA A 467 -3.29 18.97 -7.64
C ALA A 467 -2.04 19.49 -8.37
N ASP A 468 -1.38 20.53 -7.86
CA ASP A 468 -0.21 21.14 -8.48
C ASP A 468 1.01 20.19 -8.43
N PRO A 469 1.57 19.78 -9.59
CA PRO A 469 2.77 18.95 -9.64
C PRO A 469 3.95 19.51 -8.85
N ALA A 470 4.13 20.83 -8.78
CA ALA A 470 5.25 21.44 -8.05
C ALA A 470 5.10 21.19 -6.53
N LYS A 471 3.90 21.40 -5.98
CA LYS A 471 3.58 21.13 -4.57
C LYS A 471 3.69 19.64 -4.25
N ILE A 472 3.20 18.77 -5.15
CA ILE A 472 3.32 17.31 -5.02
C ILE A 472 4.80 16.91 -4.93
N ILE A 473 5.65 17.38 -5.85
CA ILE A 473 7.08 17.06 -5.87
C ILE A 473 7.77 17.53 -4.58
N ALA A 474 7.45 18.74 -4.14
CA ALA A 474 8.06 19.37 -2.97
C ALA A 474 7.69 18.70 -1.65
N GLY A 475 6.43 18.29 -1.48
CA GLY A 475 5.87 17.94 -0.16
C GLY A 475 5.24 16.56 -0.02
N ILE A 476 4.95 15.85 -1.11
CA ILE A 476 4.12 14.63 -1.07
C ILE A 476 4.96 13.42 -1.49
N ASP A 477 5.19 12.51 -0.56
CA ASP A 477 5.74 11.18 -0.84
C ASP A 477 4.60 10.20 -1.16
N ILE A 478 4.24 10.13 -2.45
CA ILE A 478 3.08 9.35 -2.91
C ILE A 478 3.15 7.87 -2.45
N PRO A 479 4.23 7.11 -2.70
CA PRO A 479 4.31 5.74 -2.23
C PRO A 479 4.22 5.60 -0.70
N GLY A 480 4.88 6.49 0.05
CA GLY A 480 4.90 6.46 1.51
C GLY A 480 3.56 6.83 2.17
N LEU A 481 2.78 7.71 1.53
CA LEU A 481 1.52 8.25 2.06
C LEU A 481 0.29 7.39 1.74
N PHE A 482 0.18 6.85 0.52
CA PHE A 482 -1.05 6.16 0.10
C PHE A 482 -1.27 4.82 0.82
N GLY A 483 -0.26 4.27 1.50
CA GLY A 483 -0.44 3.13 2.41
C GLY A 483 -1.09 3.49 3.75
N ALA A 484 -1.18 4.78 4.10
CA ALA A 484 -1.72 5.23 5.38
C ALA A 484 -3.18 5.70 5.30
N PHE A 485 -3.62 6.22 4.16
CA PHE A 485 -4.96 6.79 3.99
C PHE A 485 -5.97 5.75 3.50
N ASP A 486 -7.19 5.79 4.03
CA ASP A 486 -8.33 5.07 3.47
C ASP A 486 -8.72 5.65 2.10
N PHE A 487 -8.67 6.98 1.98
CA PHE A 487 -8.79 7.70 0.71
C PHE A 487 -8.12 9.06 0.80
N ALA A 488 -7.81 9.65 -0.34
CA ALA A 488 -7.39 11.04 -0.43
C ALA A 488 -8.21 11.77 -1.48
N THR A 489 -8.61 12.99 -1.16
CA THR A 489 -9.19 13.93 -2.11
C THR A 489 -8.08 14.79 -2.71
N VAL A 490 -8.35 15.37 -3.87
CA VAL A 490 -7.37 16.20 -4.57
C VAL A 490 -8.02 17.52 -4.92
N GLN A 491 -7.32 18.62 -4.65
CA GLN A 491 -7.74 20.00 -4.96
C GLN A 491 -7.88 20.20 -6.48
N GLY A 492 -8.97 19.69 -7.06
CA GLY A 492 -9.30 19.77 -8.48
C GLY A 492 -9.81 21.15 -8.92
N TYR A 493 -9.58 22.17 -8.11
CA TYR A 493 -10.11 23.53 -8.22
C TYR A 493 -9.02 24.56 -7.85
N ASP A 494 -9.35 25.85 -7.87
CA ASP A 494 -8.46 26.97 -7.53
C ASP A 494 -7.16 27.10 -8.36
N TYR A 495 -7.13 26.54 -9.57
CA TYR A 495 -6.02 26.72 -10.51
C TYR A 495 -5.80 28.19 -10.90
N HIS A 496 -6.84 29.02 -10.83
CA HIS A 496 -6.84 30.44 -11.16
C HIS A 496 -7.77 31.21 -10.21
N GLY A 497 -7.43 32.48 -9.93
CA GLY A 497 -8.23 33.39 -9.11
C GLY A 497 -8.40 34.75 -9.77
N ALA A 498 -9.27 35.59 -9.18
CA ALA A 498 -9.53 36.95 -9.66
C ALA A 498 -8.21 37.74 -9.72
N GLY A 499 -7.79 38.12 -10.93
CA GLY A 499 -6.53 38.87 -11.16
C GLY A 499 -5.56 38.22 -12.16
N ARG A 500 -5.80 36.99 -12.62
CA ARG A 500 -5.04 36.37 -13.72
C ARG A 500 -5.95 36.15 -14.93
N ARG A 501 -5.54 36.67 -16.10
CA ARG A 501 -6.31 36.61 -17.36
C ARG A 501 -6.58 35.13 -17.74
N PRO A 502 -7.84 34.71 -17.96
CA PRO A 502 -8.16 33.29 -18.09
C PRO A 502 -7.91 32.78 -19.51
N PRO A 503 -7.50 31.51 -19.66
CA PRO A 503 -8.06 30.66 -20.70
C PRO A 503 -9.02 29.64 -20.06
N THR A 504 -10.32 29.92 -20.17
CA THR A 504 -11.49 29.02 -20.03
C THR A 504 -11.59 28.09 -18.80
N SER A 505 -12.65 28.31 -18.02
CA SER A 505 -13.06 27.66 -16.76
C SER A 505 -13.61 26.24 -16.88
N SER A 506 -12.89 25.30 -17.50
CA SER A 506 -13.35 23.89 -17.58
C SER A 506 -12.19 22.91 -17.34
N PRO A 507 -12.21 22.06 -16.29
CA PRO A 507 -11.03 21.32 -15.85
C PRO A 507 -10.75 20.01 -16.62
N ARG A 508 -11.60 19.61 -17.58
CA ARG A 508 -11.45 18.30 -18.25
C ARG A 508 -10.47 18.26 -19.43
N TRP A 509 -10.15 19.37 -20.09
CA TRP A 509 -9.36 19.36 -21.33
C TRP A 509 -8.43 20.55 -21.49
N ARG A 510 -7.23 20.32 -22.05
CA ARG A 510 -6.38 21.40 -22.59
C ARG A 510 -7.19 22.16 -23.64
N SER A 511 -7.32 23.47 -23.48
CA SER A 511 -7.96 24.32 -24.48
C SER A 511 -7.13 24.35 -25.77
N PRO A 512 -7.72 24.13 -26.96
CA PRO A 512 -7.02 24.21 -28.25
C PRO A 512 -6.54 25.63 -28.61
N ARG A 513 -6.93 26.66 -27.84
CA ARG A 513 -6.57 28.07 -28.12
C ARG A 513 -5.18 28.49 -27.64
N ALA A 514 -4.37 27.58 -27.08
CA ALA A 514 -3.00 27.88 -26.70
C ALA A 514 -2.09 27.91 -27.95
N THR A 515 -1.98 29.05 -28.62
CA THR A 515 -1.08 29.29 -29.77
C THR A 515 0.42 29.37 -29.39
N ARG A 516 0.78 28.90 -28.19
CA ARG A 516 2.17 28.68 -27.76
C ARG A 516 2.18 27.60 -26.68
N PRO A 517 3.14 26.64 -26.67
CA PRO A 517 3.20 25.66 -25.61
C PRO A 517 3.54 26.36 -24.28
N PRO A 518 2.69 26.31 -23.25
CA PRO A 518 3.06 26.78 -21.93
C PRO A 518 3.89 25.69 -21.24
N ARG A 519 4.99 26.08 -20.58
CA ARG A 519 5.70 25.22 -19.61
C ARG A 519 4.69 24.78 -18.54
N THR A 520 4.50 23.46 -18.41
CA THR A 520 4.09 22.76 -17.17
C THR A 520 2.97 23.41 -16.33
N GLY A 521 1.86 23.84 -16.94
CA GLY A 521 0.70 24.37 -16.21
C GLY A 521 -0.26 23.27 -15.73
N GLY A 522 -0.75 23.41 -14.49
CA GLY A 522 -1.66 22.47 -13.81
C GLY A 522 -3.03 22.34 -14.48
N SER A 523 -3.49 21.11 -14.62
CA SER A 523 -4.84 20.71 -15.01
C SER A 523 -5.19 19.40 -14.28
N ALA A 524 -6.48 19.12 -14.11
CA ALA A 524 -6.93 17.87 -13.49
C ALA A 524 -6.50 16.60 -14.26
N ARG A 525 -5.96 16.72 -15.49
CA ARG A 525 -5.39 15.60 -16.26
C ARG A 525 -3.87 15.50 -16.14
N SER A 526 -3.16 16.63 -15.99
CA SER A 526 -1.71 16.60 -15.76
C SER A 526 -1.40 15.89 -14.44
N SER A 527 -2.18 16.15 -13.39
CA SER A 527 -1.97 15.55 -12.06
C SER A 527 -2.10 14.01 -12.03
N PRO A 528 -3.14 13.38 -12.60
CA PRO A 528 -3.18 11.91 -12.72
C PRO A 528 -2.21 11.37 -13.77
N SER A 529 -1.76 12.15 -14.77
CA SER A 529 -0.71 11.69 -15.70
C SER A 529 0.70 11.66 -15.09
N THR A 530 1.01 12.56 -14.15
CA THR A 530 2.20 12.43 -13.30
C THR A 530 2.05 11.29 -12.27
N ARG A 531 0.83 11.01 -11.79
CA ARG A 531 0.55 9.81 -10.97
C ARG A 531 0.79 8.50 -11.72
N THR A 532 0.49 8.44 -13.02
CA THR A 532 0.69 7.20 -13.82
C THR A 532 2.16 6.84 -14.04
N SER A 533 3.11 7.78 -13.85
CA SER A 533 4.55 7.45 -13.86
C SER A 533 5.11 7.04 -12.50
N THR A 534 4.38 7.26 -11.40
CA THR A 534 4.81 6.93 -10.04
C THR A 534 3.66 6.23 -9.29
N ALA A 535 3.58 4.91 -9.43
CA ALA A 535 3.03 3.89 -8.52
C ALA A 535 1.75 4.15 -7.67
N ALA A 536 0.93 5.19 -7.91
CA ALA A 536 -0.31 5.39 -7.18
C ALA A 536 -1.44 4.52 -7.77
N PRO A 537 -2.13 3.68 -6.98
CA PRO A 537 -3.24 2.88 -7.48
C PRO A 537 -4.43 3.76 -7.90
N ARG A 538 -5.04 3.45 -9.05
CA ARG A 538 -6.35 3.97 -9.46
C ARG A 538 -7.42 2.94 -9.13
N SER A 539 -8.60 3.39 -8.71
CA SER A 539 -9.80 2.55 -8.77
C SER A 539 -10.04 2.15 -10.23
N PRO A 540 -10.17 0.85 -10.55
CA PRO A 540 -10.51 0.42 -11.91
C PRO A 540 -11.91 0.93 -12.27
N SER A 541 -12.04 1.45 -13.50
CA SER A 541 -13.28 1.96 -14.10
C SER A 541 -14.26 0.87 -14.48
#